data_AF-A0A951SX86-F1
#
_entry.id   AF-A0A951SX86-F1
#
_cell.length_a   1.000
_cell.length_b   1.000
_cell.length_c   1.000
_cell.angle_alpha   90.00
_cell.angle_beta   90.00
_cell.angle_gamma   90.00
#
_symmetry.space_group_name_H-M   'P 1'
#
loop_
_entity.id
_entity.type
_entity.pdbx_description
1 polymer ?
#
loop_
_entity_poly.entity_id
_entity_poly.type
_entity_poly.pdbx_seq_one_letter_code
_entity_poly.pdbx_strand_id
1 'polypeptide(L)'
;MAITRKGTAWELINSWYILFTFVPFGALSFCAFLYLWIRVRILKYLIATVIYLAGVVVLFWILEQFPGGTKTYPNWADWLFGISVALWPISFIHSILVRKEFLLRLEALEDSRSNSDSTLRSKIRRDMGVSKNPVNDVLVDYTDTDLSVKVCRAILNNLPFAPNFDSYTDVAGAVLRVNPSATQDQISKAEKIAERDDGILKVVKTGIAIDRIDGGLGIYTGIKNSYDAIKNKDRERTFEADPQQAADASLKALALGYMITVLFDGSPADRVRSFLSLRAGQEALIYYAAVEVALPFTDNLVDASSGWMSSLLVKTSGEAEKRFGQFAQGESLEMTKGILTTLTQTLDTILDQTRNNLKPFIDKTTQVLPSIMNITDSVTGGVATALDLLPIWKLLSARIAAEAAAVKGGSLQ
;
A
#
# COMPACT_ATOMS: atom_id res chain seq x y z
N MET A 1 -18.67 -11.99 -22.41
CA MET A 1 -18.01 -11.20 -21.35
C MET A 1 -16.55 -11.61 -21.29
N ALA A 2 -15.64 -10.65 -21.16
CA ALA A 2 -14.24 -10.94 -20.87
C ALA A 2 -14.13 -11.54 -19.46
N ILE A 3 -13.24 -12.52 -19.31
CA ILE A 3 -12.83 -13.14 -18.05
C ILE A 3 -11.90 -12.19 -17.28
N THR A 4 -11.03 -11.47 -17.99
CA THR A 4 -10.02 -10.57 -17.41
C THR A 4 -10.26 -9.11 -17.80
N ARG A 5 -9.60 -8.17 -17.10
CA ARG A 5 -9.68 -6.73 -17.42
C ARG A 5 -8.91 -6.38 -18.68
N LYS A 6 -7.94 -7.21 -19.08
CA LYS A 6 -7.14 -7.05 -20.32
C LYS A 6 -7.93 -7.33 -21.62
N GLY A 7 -9.17 -7.82 -21.53
CA GLY A 7 -10.07 -8.02 -22.66
C GLY A 7 -9.83 -9.28 -23.49
N THR A 8 -10.77 -9.58 -24.40
CA THR A 8 -10.87 -10.87 -25.10
C THR A 8 -9.68 -11.18 -26.02
N ALA A 9 -9.05 -10.17 -26.63
CA ALA A 9 -7.89 -10.37 -27.50
C ALA A 9 -6.68 -10.91 -26.71
N TRP A 10 -6.40 -10.33 -25.53
CA TRP A 10 -5.33 -10.79 -24.64
C TRP A 10 -5.59 -12.21 -24.15
N GLU A 11 -6.83 -12.53 -23.82
CA GLU A 11 -7.19 -13.89 -23.41
C GLU A 11 -6.97 -14.92 -24.51
N LEU A 12 -7.27 -14.57 -25.77
CA LEU A 12 -7.08 -15.47 -26.91
C LEU A 12 -5.60 -15.76 -27.15
N ILE A 13 -4.77 -14.70 -27.14
CA ILE A 13 -3.32 -14.82 -27.28
C ILE A 13 -2.72 -15.73 -26.20
N ASN A 14 -3.17 -15.59 -24.95
CA ASN A 14 -2.65 -16.40 -23.84
C ASN A 14 -3.29 -17.80 -23.74
N SER A 15 -4.33 -18.10 -24.52
CA SER A 15 -4.99 -19.42 -24.54
C SER A 15 -4.48 -20.35 -25.64
N TRP A 16 -3.42 -19.97 -26.37
CA TRP A 16 -2.88 -20.74 -27.50
C TRP A 16 -2.42 -22.16 -27.13
N TYR A 17 -2.07 -22.42 -25.87
CA TYR A 17 -1.67 -23.74 -25.37
C TYR A 17 -2.76 -24.81 -25.57
N ILE A 18 -4.03 -24.42 -25.68
CA ILE A 18 -5.14 -25.35 -25.97
C ILE A 18 -4.90 -26.07 -27.30
N LEU A 19 -4.25 -25.42 -28.28
CA LEU A 19 -3.93 -26.02 -29.57
C LEU A 19 -3.02 -27.24 -29.44
N PHE A 20 -2.12 -27.28 -28.44
CA PHE A 20 -1.28 -28.44 -28.17
C PHE A 20 -2.05 -29.67 -27.68
N THR A 21 -3.25 -29.47 -27.12
CA THR A 21 -4.13 -30.61 -26.76
C THR A 21 -4.93 -31.14 -27.95
N PHE A 22 -5.00 -30.36 -29.04
CA PHE A 22 -5.72 -30.72 -30.26
C PHE A 22 -4.80 -31.28 -31.34
N VAL A 23 -3.61 -30.70 -31.55
CA VAL A 23 -2.68 -31.05 -32.63
C VAL A 23 -1.35 -31.57 -32.09
N PRO A 24 -0.80 -32.70 -32.59
CA PRO A 24 -1.42 -33.71 -33.45
C PRO A 24 -2.08 -34.80 -32.57
N PHE A 25 -3.38 -34.72 -32.31
CA PHE A 25 -4.13 -35.70 -31.49
C PHE A 25 -3.69 -35.78 -30.02
N GLY A 26 -3.43 -34.64 -29.37
CA GLY A 26 -3.10 -34.61 -27.94
C GLY A 26 -1.72 -35.13 -27.57
N ALA A 27 -0.89 -35.53 -28.54
CA ALA A 27 0.49 -35.95 -28.31
C ALA A 27 1.34 -34.85 -27.64
N LEU A 28 0.98 -33.57 -27.83
CA LEU A 28 1.62 -32.42 -27.20
C LEU A 28 0.86 -31.89 -25.97
N SER A 29 -0.13 -32.63 -25.45
CA SER A 29 -0.90 -32.21 -24.27
C SER A 29 0.00 -31.91 -23.07
N PHE A 30 1.07 -32.68 -22.85
CA PHE A 30 2.04 -32.40 -21.80
C PHE A 30 2.75 -31.05 -21.98
N CYS A 31 3.05 -30.62 -23.22
CA CYS A 31 3.60 -29.29 -23.50
C CYS A 31 2.62 -28.18 -23.10
N ALA A 32 1.32 -28.40 -23.30
CA ALA A 32 0.28 -27.46 -22.89
C ALA A 32 0.31 -27.19 -21.38
N PHE A 33 0.31 -28.26 -20.57
CA PHE A 33 0.33 -28.14 -19.12
C PHE A 33 1.69 -27.71 -18.56
N LEU A 34 2.79 -28.04 -19.27
CA LEU A 34 4.11 -27.54 -18.93
C LEU A 34 4.19 -26.03 -19.13
N TYR A 35 3.63 -25.51 -20.23
CA TYR A 35 3.52 -24.07 -20.46
C TYR A 35 2.74 -23.37 -19.34
N LEU A 36 1.60 -23.94 -18.93
CA LEU A 36 0.82 -23.42 -17.80
C LEU A 36 1.66 -23.36 -16.52
N TRP A 37 2.37 -24.44 -16.18
CA TRP A 37 3.25 -24.47 -15.01
C TRP A 37 4.39 -23.45 -15.11
N ILE A 38 5.06 -23.32 -16.25
CA ILE A 38 6.16 -22.35 -16.43
C ILE A 38 5.66 -20.92 -16.20
N ARG A 39 4.47 -20.59 -16.70
CA ARG A 39 3.91 -19.23 -16.63
C ARG A 39 3.41 -18.86 -15.24
N VAL A 40 2.72 -19.76 -14.53
CA VAL A 40 2.07 -19.42 -13.24
C VAL A 40 2.57 -20.23 -12.03
N ARG A 41 3.49 -21.17 -12.23
CA ARG A 41 4.20 -21.95 -11.18
C ARG A 41 3.31 -22.73 -10.20
N ILE A 42 2.15 -23.22 -10.66
CA ILE A 42 1.23 -24.01 -9.83
C ILE A 42 1.49 -25.50 -9.97
N LEU A 43 1.71 -26.19 -8.85
CA LEU A 43 2.08 -27.61 -8.81
C LEU A 43 1.09 -28.54 -9.53
N LYS A 44 -0.22 -28.25 -9.48
CA LYS A 44 -1.24 -29.06 -10.16
C LYS A 44 -1.04 -29.17 -11.68
N TYR A 45 -0.50 -28.12 -12.32
CA TYR A 45 -0.19 -28.16 -13.75
C TYR A 45 1.07 -28.97 -14.04
N LEU A 46 2.03 -28.99 -13.11
CA LEU A 46 3.18 -29.89 -13.21
C LEU A 46 2.76 -31.35 -13.08
N ILE A 47 1.86 -31.67 -12.14
CA ILE A 47 1.29 -33.02 -12.00
C ILE A 47 0.58 -33.43 -13.30
N ALA A 48 -0.27 -32.55 -13.84
CA ALA A 48 -0.93 -32.80 -15.11
C ALA A 48 0.06 -33.05 -16.26
N THR A 49 1.16 -32.28 -16.32
CA THR A 49 2.24 -32.47 -17.29
C THR A 49 2.80 -33.89 -17.23
N VAL A 50 3.12 -34.37 -16.02
CA VAL A 50 3.68 -35.71 -15.81
C VAL A 50 2.68 -36.79 -16.23
N ILE A 51 1.40 -36.65 -15.86
CA ILE A 51 0.35 -37.61 -16.20
C ILE A 51 0.19 -37.74 -17.71
N TYR A 52 0.07 -36.62 -18.43
CA TYR A 52 -0.11 -36.65 -19.88
C TYR A 52 1.15 -37.12 -20.60
N LEU A 53 2.34 -36.76 -20.12
CA LEU A 53 3.59 -37.26 -20.67
C LEU A 53 3.68 -38.79 -20.51
N ALA A 54 3.36 -39.32 -19.33
CA ALA A 54 3.35 -40.76 -19.09
C ALA A 54 2.38 -41.48 -20.03
N GLY A 55 1.17 -40.94 -20.24
CA GLY A 55 0.21 -41.49 -21.19
C GLY A 55 0.74 -41.55 -22.62
N VAL A 56 1.39 -40.48 -23.08
CA VAL A 56 2.01 -40.42 -24.42
C VAL A 56 3.17 -41.42 -24.53
N VAL A 57 4.04 -41.51 -23.54
CA VAL A 57 5.16 -42.49 -23.52
C VAL A 57 4.63 -43.91 -23.56
N VAL A 58 3.62 -44.24 -22.76
CA VAL A 58 2.99 -45.57 -22.75
C VAL A 58 2.36 -45.90 -24.10
N LEU A 59 1.68 -44.93 -24.73
CA LEU A 59 1.10 -45.12 -26.06
C LEU A 59 2.16 -45.50 -27.10
N PHE A 60 3.24 -44.73 -27.20
CA PHE A 60 4.33 -45.00 -28.15
C PHE A 60 5.05 -46.32 -27.84
N TRP A 61 5.27 -46.63 -26.56
CA TRP A 61 5.86 -47.89 -26.15
C TRP A 61 5.00 -49.10 -26.56
N ILE A 62 3.67 -49.04 -26.40
CA ILE A 62 2.76 -50.11 -26.86
C ILE A 62 2.84 -50.28 -28.38
N LEU A 63 2.80 -49.17 -29.14
CA LEU A 63 2.87 -49.18 -30.60
C LEU A 63 4.20 -49.76 -31.12
N GLU A 64 5.30 -49.50 -30.42
CA GLU A 64 6.63 -50.04 -30.73
C GLU A 64 6.76 -51.52 -30.39
N GLN A 65 6.27 -51.95 -29.21
CA GLN A 65 6.45 -53.33 -28.75
C GLN A 65 5.57 -54.34 -29.50
N PHE A 66 4.39 -53.91 -29.95
CA PHE A 66 3.38 -54.77 -30.59
C PHE A 66 2.95 -54.27 -31.98
N PRO A 67 3.87 -54.24 -32.97
CA PRO A 67 3.53 -53.79 -34.32
C PRO A 67 2.65 -54.82 -35.04
N GLY A 68 1.43 -54.40 -35.39
CA GLY A 68 0.61 -54.95 -36.48
C GLY A 68 0.48 -56.47 -36.57
N GLY A 69 0.16 -57.17 -35.47
CA GLY A 69 -0.31 -58.56 -35.52
C GLY A 69 0.74 -59.67 -35.53
N THR A 70 2.01 -59.37 -35.22
CA THR A 70 3.11 -60.36 -35.26
C THR A 70 3.47 -60.97 -33.89
N LYS A 71 3.00 -60.39 -32.78
CA LYS A 71 3.20 -60.90 -31.42
C LYS A 71 1.86 -61.11 -30.73
N THR A 72 1.78 -62.09 -29.84
CA THR A 72 0.61 -62.33 -28.98
C THR A 72 0.33 -61.07 -28.15
N TYR A 73 -0.77 -60.39 -28.46
CA TYR A 73 -1.15 -59.14 -27.80
C TYR A 73 -1.70 -59.46 -26.40
N PRO A 74 -1.06 -58.99 -25.30
CA PRO A 74 -1.56 -59.29 -23.97
C PRO A 74 -2.85 -58.53 -23.67
N ASN A 75 -3.82 -59.15 -23.00
CA ASN A 75 -5.10 -58.51 -22.67
C ASN A 75 -4.96 -57.18 -21.90
N TRP A 76 -3.90 -56.99 -21.11
CA TRP A 76 -3.66 -55.72 -20.39
C TRP A 76 -3.25 -54.57 -21.32
N ALA A 77 -2.66 -54.86 -22.48
CA ALA A 77 -2.21 -53.85 -23.43
C ALA A 77 -3.40 -53.15 -24.10
N ASP A 78 -4.51 -53.85 -24.33
CA ASP A 78 -5.75 -53.27 -24.87
C ASP A 78 -6.32 -52.21 -23.93
N TRP A 79 -6.34 -52.51 -22.62
CA TRP A 79 -6.79 -51.57 -21.60
C TRP A 79 -5.91 -50.33 -21.51
N LEU A 80 -4.58 -50.51 -21.50
CA LEU A 80 -3.65 -49.37 -21.45
C LEU A 80 -3.71 -48.53 -22.71
N PHE A 81 -3.84 -49.16 -23.88
CA PHE A 81 -4.04 -48.46 -25.14
C PHE A 81 -5.33 -47.62 -25.11
N GLY A 82 -6.44 -48.22 -24.65
CA GLY A 82 -7.72 -47.52 -24.49
C GLY A 82 -7.63 -46.33 -23.53
N ILE A 83 -6.95 -46.47 -22.38
CA ILE A 83 -6.70 -45.37 -21.44
C ILE A 83 -5.88 -44.26 -22.10
N SER A 84 -4.79 -44.61 -22.79
CA SER A 84 -3.93 -43.63 -23.46
C SER A 84 -4.67 -42.85 -24.56
N VAL A 85 -5.55 -43.52 -25.32
CA VAL A 85 -6.41 -42.84 -26.31
C VAL A 85 -7.45 -41.95 -25.61
N ALA A 86 -8.05 -42.40 -24.51
CA ALA A 86 -9.00 -41.60 -23.74
C ALA A 86 -8.37 -40.36 -23.09
N LEU A 87 -7.08 -40.39 -22.77
CA LEU A 87 -6.36 -39.21 -22.25
C LEU A 87 -6.35 -38.03 -23.22
N TRP A 88 -6.50 -38.26 -24.53
CA TRP A 88 -6.59 -37.17 -25.51
C TRP A 88 -7.80 -36.25 -25.29
N PRO A 89 -9.06 -36.71 -25.40
CA PRO A 89 -10.23 -35.85 -25.16
C PRO A 89 -10.26 -35.32 -23.72
N ILE A 90 -9.77 -36.09 -22.73
CA ILE A 90 -9.64 -35.63 -21.35
C ILE A 90 -8.70 -34.42 -21.25
N SER A 91 -7.53 -34.46 -21.91
CA SER A 91 -6.57 -33.35 -21.91
C SER A 91 -7.15 -32.08 -22.52
N PHE A 92 -7.95 -32.22 -23.58
CA PHE A 92 -8.62 -31.11 -24.24
C PHE A 92 -9.64 -30.45 -23.30
N ILE A 93 -10.54 -31.23 -22.70
CA ILE A 93 -11.53 -30.74 -21.74
C ILE A 93 -10.83 -30.07 -20.54
N HIS A 94 -9.81 -30.72 -20.00
CA HIS A 94 -9.04 -30.21 -18.87
C HIS A 94 -8.41 -28.84 -19.20
N SER A 95 -7.87 -28.66 -20.42
CA SER A 95 -7.28 -27.39 -20.86
C SER A 95 -8.31 -26.24 -20.89
N ILE A 96 -9.56 -26.54 -21.27
CA ILE A 96 -10.65 -25.55 -21.29
C ILE A 96 -11.08 -25.19 -19.86
N LEU A 97 -11.20 -26.18 -18.97
CA LEU A 97 -11.61 -25.97 -17.58
C LEU A 97 -10.61 -25.08 -16.82
N VAL A 98 -9.31 -25.29 -17.03
CA VAL A 98 -8.26 -24.50 -16.35
C VAL A 98 -8.07 -23.10 -16.95
N ARG A 99 -8.63 -22.83 -18.13
CA ARG A 99 -8.45 -21.55 -18.85
C ARG A 99 -8.80 -20.34 -17.98
N LYS A 100 -9.96 -20.37 -17.33
CA LYS A 100 -10.43 -19.23 -16.52
C LYS A 100 -9.48 -18.92 -15.38
N GLU A 101 -9.09 -19.94 -14.62
CA GLU A 101 -8.17 -19.78 -13.49
C GLU A 101 -6.77 -19.35 -13.94
N PHE A 102 -6.26 -19.95 -15.01
CA PHE A 102 -4.97 -19.61 -15.58
C PHE A 102 -4.90 -18.12 -15.97
N LEU A 103 -5.89 -17.62 -16.71
CA LEU A 103 -5.92 -16.24 -17.18
C LEU A 103 -5.96 -15.23 -16.02
N LEU A 104 -6.79 -15.48 -15.00
CA LEU A 104 -6.88 -14.61 -13.82
C LEU A 104 -5.57 -14.57 -13.03
N ARG A 105 -4.90 -15.71 -12.87
CA ARG A 105 -3.62 -15.76 -12.16
C ARG A 105 -2.49 -15.14 -12.97
N LEU A 106 -2.51 -15.32 -14.29
CA LEU A 106 -1.52 -14.70 -15.17
C LEU A 106 -1.66 -13.18 -15.16
N GLU A 107 -2.88 -12.66 -15.22
CA GLU A 107 -3.15 -11.21 -15.07
C GLU A 107 -2.61 -10.68 -13.74
N ALA A 108 -2.93 -11.33 -12.62
CA ALA A 108 -2.43 -10.92 -11.30
C ALA A 108 -0.89 -10.96 -11.20
N LEU A 109 -0.23 -11.96 -11.81
CA LEU A 109 1.23 -12.06 -11.83
C LEU A 109 1.88 -11.01 -12.73
N GLU A 110 1.30 -10.70 -13.89
CA GLU A 110 1.80 -9.67 -14.79
C GLU A 110 1.63 -8.28 -14.18
N ASP A 111 0.50 -8.01 -13.51
CA ASP A 111 0.28 -6.75 -12.78
C ASP A 111 1.27 -6.61 -11.61
N SER A 112 1.51 -7.70 -10.85
CA SER A 112 2.53 -7.71 -9.79
C SER A 112 3.95 -7.48 -10.32
N ARG A 113 4.31 -8.10 -11.45
CA ARG A 113 5.62 -7.89 -12.11
C ARG A 113 5.78 -6.49 -12.65
N SER A 114 4.72 -5.91 -13.23
CA SER A 114 4.73 -4.52 -13.71
C SER A 114 5.04 -3.55 -12.58
N ASN A 115 4.39 -3.72 -11.43
CA ASN A 115 4.64 -2.91 -10.23
C ASN A 115 6.05 -3.13 -9.67
N SER A 116 6.56 -4.36 -9.69
CA SER A 116 7.94 -4.66 -9.28
C SER A 116 8.97 -4.03 -10.22
N ASP A 117 8.73 -4.03 -11.54
CA ASP A 117 9.63 -3.46 -12.53
C ASP A 117 9.62 -1.93 -12.48
N SER A 118 8.46 -1.29 -12.25
CA SER A 118 8.38 0.17 -12.05
C SER A 118 9.12 0.59 -10.76
N THR A 119 8.97 -0.18 -9.69
CA THR A 119 9.70 0.00 -8.42
C THR A 119 11.20 -0.16 -8.64
N LEU A 120 11.64 -1.24 -9.32
CA LEU A 120 13.06 -1.49 -9.61
C LEU A 120 13.66 -0.37 -10.47
N ARG A 121 12.95 0.06 -11.52
CA ARG A 121 13.38 1.18 -12.38
C ARG A 121 13.50 2.48 -11.60
N SER A 122 12.54 2.77 -10.72
CA SER A 122 12.58 3.98 -9.88
C SER A 122 13.77 3.93 -8.93
N LYS A 123 14.01 2.78 -8.29
CA LYS A 123 15.16 2.58 -7.39
C LYS A 123 16.50 2.72 -8.11
N ILE A 124 16.65 2.08 -9.28
CA ILE A 124 17.84 2.19 -10.12
C ILE A 124 18.07 3.64 -10.56
N ARG A 125 17.03 4.37 -10.97
CA ARG A 125 17.15 5.79 -11.36
C ARG A 125 17.61 6.66 -10.21
N ARG A 126 17.06 6.44 -9.00
CA ARG A 126 17.48 7.14 -7.79
C ARG A 126 18.93 6.83 -7.43
N ASP A 127 19.30 5.55 -7.41
CA ASP A 127 20.65 5.11 -7.04
C ASP A 127 21.70 5.59 -8.05
N MET A 128 21.33 5.79 -9.32
CA MET A 128 22.18 6.41 -10.35
C MET A 128 22.14 7.95 -10.35
N GLY A 129 21.38 8.60 -9.46
CA GLY A 129 21.24 10.06 -9.40
C GLY A 129 20.53 10.68 -10.62
N VAL A 130 19.79 9.88 -11.39
CA VAL A 130 19.07 10.32 -12.61
C VAL A 130 17.57 10.41 -12.40
N SER A 131 17.07 10.20 -11.18
CA SER A 131 15.66 10.37 -10.89
C SER A 131 15.24 11.82 -11.00
N LYS A 132 14.13 12.04 -11.70
CA LYS A 132 13.53 13.36 -11.88
C LYS A 132 12.29 13.54 -11.00
N ASN A 133 11.81 12.48 -10.34
CA ASN A 133 10.53 12.51 -9.64
C ASN A 133 10.74 12.24 -8.14
N PRO A 134 10.83 13.29 -7.31
CA PRO A 134 11.03 13.17 -5.87
C PRO A 134 9.92 12.40 -5.14
N VAL A 135 8.69 12.39 -5.69
CA VAL A 135 7.59 11.60 -5.13
C VAL A 135 7.89 10.10 -5.26
N ASN A 136 8.29 9.66 -6.46
CA ASN A 136 8.68 8.26 -6.69
C ASN A 136 9.92 7.87 -5.89
N ASP A 137 10.89 8.78 -5.74
CA ASP A 137 12.10 8.53 -4.95
C ASP A 137 11.80 8.23 -3.48
N VAL A 138 10.72 8.82 -2.96
CA VAL A 138 10.21 8.51 -1.63
C VAL A 138 9.41 7.19 -1.65
N LEU A 139 8.38 7.10 -2.50
CA LEU A 139 7.44 5.97 -2.47
C LEU A 139 8.09 4.60 -2.76
N VAL A 140 9.17 4.58 -3.55
CA VAL A 140 9.87 3.35 -3.90
C VAL A 140 10.46 2.60 -2.70
N ASP A 141 10.78 3.32 -1.61
CA ASP A 141 11.30 2.72 -0.38
C ASP A 141 10.18 2.02 0.43
N TYR A 142 8.92 2.37 0.21
CA TYR A 142 7.78 1.92 1.02
C TYR A 142 7.00 0.80 0.34
N THR A 143 7.65 -0.35 0.24
CA THR A 143 7.02 -1.59 -0.25
C THR A 143 6.05 -2.19 0.78
N ASP A 144 5.25 -3.17 0.37
CA ASP A 144 4.34 -3.91 1.27
C ASP A 144 4.99 -4.52 2.50
N THR A 145 6.29 -4.77 2.43
CA THR A 145 7.07 -5.36 3.52
C THR A 145 7.63 -4.33 4.49
N ASP A 146 7.63 -3.05 4.14
CA ASP A 146 8.14 -1.96 4.97
C ASP A 146 7.33 -1.83 6.27
N LEU A 147 8.02 -1.55 7.38
CA LEU A 147 7.40 -1.48 8.69
C LEU A 147 6.41 -0.31 8.78
N SER A 148 6.76 0.85 8.22
CA SER A 148 5.90 2.04 8.19
C SER A 148 4.59 1.74 7.45
N VAL A 149 4.68 1.03 6.32
CA VAL A 149 3.51 0.57 5.54
C VAL A 149 2.65 -0.40 6.34
N LYS A 150 3.26 -1.38 7.00
CA LYS A 150 2.53 -2.36 7.84
C LYS A 150 1.82 -1.69 9.01
N VAL A 151 2.47 -0.73 9.64
CA VAL A 151 1.92 0.06 10.75
C VAL A 151 0.75 0.92 10.28
N CYS A 152 0.91 1.72 9.22
CA CYS A 152 -0.20 2.50 8.65
C CYS A 152 -1.38 1.61 8.28
N ARG A 153 -1.11 0.46 7.63
CA ARG A 153 -2.14 -0.52 7.29
C ARG A 153 -2.84 -1.09 8.52
N ALA A 154 -2.09 -1.45 9.55
CA ALA A 154 -2.65 -1.99 10.77
C ALA A 154 -3.50 -0.94 11.50
N ILE A 155 -3.06 0.31 11.56
CA ILE A 155 -3.80 1.38 12.20
C ILE A 155 -5.09 1.67 11.43
N LEU A 156 -4.97 1.97 10.13
CA LEU A 156 -6.08 2.49 9.33
C LEU A 156 -7.10 1.39 9.00
N ASN A 157 -6.68 0.18 8.65
CA ASN A 157 -7.65 -0.88 8.31
C ASN A 157 -8.41 -1.43 9.53
N ASN A 158 -8.03 -1.04 10.75
CA ASN A 158 -8.70 -1.46 11.97
C ASN A 158 -9.64 -0.40 12.55
N LEU A 159 -9.65 0.81 12.00
CA LEU A 159 -10.61 1.86 12.35
C LEU A 159 -11.81 1.77 11.41
N PRO A 160 -13.05 1.60 11.91
CA PRO A 160 -14.21 1.30 11.06
C PRO A 160 -14.62 2.45 10.13
N PHE A 161 -14.16 3.67 10.42
CA PHE A 161 -14.44 4.88 9.65
C PHE A 161 -13.29 5.28 8.72
N ALA A 162 -12.14 4.59 8.79
CA ALA A 162 -10.99 4.91 7.95
C ALA A 162 -11.09 4.22 6.58
N PRO A 163 -10.56 4.85 5.51
CA PRO A 163 -10.43 4.18 4.23
C PRO A 163 -9.42 3.04 4.33
N ASN A 164 -9.61 2.00 3.51
CA ASN A 164 -8.63 0.93 3.38
C ASN A 164 -7.29 1.49 2.89
N PHE A 165 -6.22 1.18 3.61
CA PHE A 165 -4.86 1.55 3.25
C PHE A 165 -4.29 0.57 2.22
N ASP A 166 -4.31 1.00 0.96
CA ASP A 166 -3.73 0.26 -0.17
C ASP A 166 -2.31 0.78 -0.43
N SER A 167 -1.35 -0.12 -0.61
CA SER A 167 0.03 0.25 -0.94
C SER A 167 0.19 0.55 -2.44
N TYR A 168 1.07 1.49 -2.74
CA TYR A 168 1.62 1.76 -4.05
C TYR A 168 3.00 2.39 -3.86
N THR A 169 3.90 2.16 -4.81
CA THR A 169 5.32 2.52 -4.70
C THR A 169 5.74 3.61 -5.69
N ASP A 170 4.79 4.13 -6.47
CA ASP A 170 5.00 5.20 -7.44
C ASP A 170 3.70 5.97 -7.74
N VAL A 171 3.84 7.07 -8.49
CA VAL A 171 2.72 7.92 -8.94
C VAL A 171 1.75 7.15 -9.85
N ALA A 172 2.22 6.19 -10.65
CA ALA A 172 1.35 5.40 -11.52
C ALA A 172 0.38 4.54 -10.70
N GLY A 173 0.86 3.91 -9.62
CA GLY A 173 0.02 3.19 -8.67
C GLY A 173 -0.98 4.11 -7.97
N ALA A 174 -0.59 5.34 -7.62
CA ALA A 174 -1.52 6.33 -7.06
C ALA A 174 -2.63 6.70 -8.06
N VAL A 175 -2.28 6.90 -9.34
CA VAL A 175 -3.24 7.17 -10.42
C VAL A 175 -4.23 6.02 -10.57
N LEU A 176 -3.75 4.77 -10.61
CA LEU A 176 -4.61 3.58 -10.73
C LEU A 176 -5.47 3.36 -9.49
N ARG A 177 -5.03 3.82 -8.32
CA ARG A 177 -5.85 3.80 -7.11
C ARG A 177 -7.00 4.80 -7.18
N VAL A 178 -6.74 6.02 -7.66
CA VAL A 178 -7.76 7.06 -7.85
C VAL A 178 -8.72 6.68 -8.96
N ASN A 179 -8.20 6.18 -10.09
CA ASN A 179 -8.97 5.75 -11.24
C ASN A 179 -8.40 4.44 -11.82
N PRO A 180 -9.01 3.28 -11.50
CA PRO A 180 -8.54 1.97 -11.99
C PRO A 180 -8.57 1.79 -13.50
N SER A 181 -9.26 2.68 -14.23
CA SER A 181 -9.34 2.67 -15.70
C SER A 181 -8.50 3.78 -16.35
N ALA A 182 -7.59 4.40 -15.59
CA ALA A 182 -6.76 5.48 -16.09
C ALA A 182 -5.93 5.06 -17.31
N THR A 183 -5.90 5.94 -18.31
CA THR A 183 -5.12 5.75 -19.52
C THR A 183 -3.64 6.04 -19.28
N GLN A 184 -2.78 5.53 -20.16
CA GLN A 184 -1.34 5.83 -20.11
C GLN A 184 -1.04 7.33 -20.21
N ASP A 185 -1.87 8.10 -20.94
CA ASP A 185 -1.74 9.55 -21.03
C ASP A 185 -2.01 10.24 -19.69
N GLN A 186 -3.05 9.80 -18.96
CA GLN A 186 -3.34 10.31 -17.61
C GLN A 186 -2.20 9.99 -16.63
N ILE A 187 -1.66 8.78 -16.67
CA ILE A 187 -0.50 8.38 -15.85
C ILE A 187 0.71 9.28 -16.16
N SER A 188 1.06 9.44 -17.44
CA SER A 188 2.20 10.27 -17.85
C SER A 188 2.01 11.76 -17.54
N LYS A 189 0.77 12.27 -17.56
CA LYS A 189 0.46 13.63 -17.10
C LYS A 189 0.69 13.79 -15.60
N ALA A 190 0.18 12.87 -14.79
CA ALA A 190 0.39 12.88 -13.35
C ALA A 190 1.87 12.79 -12.97
N GLU A 191 2.65 11.95 -13.65
CA GLU A 191 4.11 11.85 -13.44
C GLU A 191 4.83 13.17 -13.73
N LYS A 192 4.46 13.87 -14.81
CA LYS A 192 5.04 15.19 -15.15
C LYS A 192 4.67 16.26 -14.13
N ILE A 193 3.45 16.22 -13.60
CA ILE A 193 3.01 17.11 -12.51
C ILE A 193 3.82 16.82 -11.26
N ALA A 194 3.97 15.55 -10.88
CA ALA A 194 4.77 15.15 -9.72
C ALA A 194 6.26 15.52 -9.81
N GLU A 195 6.81 15.61 -11.02
CA GLU A 195 8.19 16.08 -11.27
C GLU A 195 8.37 17.59 -11.08
N ARG A 196 7.35 18.41 -11.36
CA ARG A 196 7.54 19.87 -11.61
C ARG A 196 6.67 20.80 -10.79
N ASP A 197 5.53 20.33 -10.29
CA ASP A 197 4.59 21.17 -9.55
C ASP A 197 5.19 21.55 -8.19
N ASP A 198 5.37 22.84 -7.96
CA ASP A 198 6.03 23.38 -6.76
C ASP A 198 5.29 22.98 -5.47
N GLY A 199 3.96 22.98 -5.49
CA GLY A 199 3.15 22.56 -4.34
C GLY A 199 3.34 21.09 -4.01
N ILE A 200 3.37 20.22 -5.03
CA ILE A 200 3.64 18.79 -4.86
C ILE A 200 5.03 18.55 -4.27
N LEU A 201 6.05 19.24 -4.79
CA LEU A 201 7.42 19.13 -4.29
C LEU A 201 7.57 19.67 -2.86
N LYS A 202 6.86 20.75 -2.52
CA LYS A 202 6.80 21.28 -1.16
C LYS A 202 6.22 20.27 -0.18
N VAL A 203 5.13 19.59 -0.52
CA VAL A 203 4.53 18.56 0.35
C VAL A 203 5.51 17.42 0.66
N VAL A 204 6.21 16.89 -0.34
CA VAL A 204 7.22 15.85 -0.12
C VAL A 204 8.34 16.35 0.80
N LYS A 205 8.83 17.57 0.57
CA LYS A 205 9.86 18.20 1.42
C LYS A 205 9.36 18.38 2.86
N THR A 206 8.12 18.78 3.04
CA THR A 206 7.51 18.94 4.37
C THR A 206 7.49 17.62 5.13
N GLY A 207 7.04 16.51 4.53
CA GLY A 207 7.05 15.22 5.22
C GLY A 207 8.44 14.72 5.59
N ILE A 208 9.43 14.92 4.70
CA ILE A 208 10.84 14.63 5.01
C ILE A 208 11.34 15.50 6.18
N ALA A 209 10.93 16.77 6.22
CA ALA A 209 11.33 17.69 7.29
C ALA A 209 10.72 17.31 8.65
N ILE A 210 9.43 16.91 8.68
CA ILE A 210 8.77 16.43 9.90
C ILE A 210 9.52 15.23 10.47
N ASP A 211 9.71 14.17 9.69
CA ASP A 211 10.39 12.95 10.17
C ASP A 211 11.85 13.22 10.57
N ARG A 212 12.52 14.21 9.96
CA ARG A 212 13.89 14.60 10.34
C ARG A 212 13.93 15.33 11.68
N ILE A 213 12.94 16.17 11.95
CA ILE A 213 12.80 16.85 13.25
C ILE A 213 12.54 15.81 14.34
N ASP A 214 11.69 14.83 14.06
CA ASP A 214 11.36 13.71 14.97
C ASP A 214 12.59 12.81 15.21
N GLY A 215 13.31 12.42 14.15
CA GLY A 215 14.49 11.56 14.23
C GLY A 215 15.73 12.21 14.88
N GLY A 216 15.86 13.54 14.80
CA GLY A 216 16.96 14.29 15.41
C GLY A 216 16.82 14.47 16.93
N LEU A 217 15.58 14.49 17.44
CA LEU A 217 15.27 14.60 18.86
C LEU A 217 15.04 13.23 19.52
N GLY A 218 14.55 12.23 18.79
CA GLY A 218 14.23 10.89 19.31
C GLY A 218 15.41 10.13 19.90
N ILE A 219 16.62 10.27 19.34
CA ILE A 219 17.82 9.57 19.84
C ILE A 219 18.30 10.18 21.18
N TYR A 220 18.16 11.49 21.37
CA TYR A 220 18.67 12.18 22.56
C TYR A 220 17.64 12.37 23.68
N THR A 221 16.35 12.46 23.33
CA THR A 221 15.25 12.73 24.29
C THR A 221 14.41 11.49 24.58
N GLY A 222 14.24 10.60 23.61
CA GLY A 222 13.46 9.36 23.74
C GLY A 222 13.98 8.46 24.84
N ILE A 223 15.29 8.34 25.02
CA ILE A 223 15.89 7.49 26.07
C ILE A 223 15.69 8.09 27.48
N LYS A 224 15.65 9.42 27.63
CA LYS A 224 15.53 10.06 28.95
C LYS A 224 14.07 10.25 29.38
N ASN A 225 13.19 10.65 28.47
CA ASN A 225 11.76 10.83 28.76
C ASN A 225 11.04 9.49 28.87
N SER A 226 11.40 8.47 28.07
CA SER A 226 10.88 7.12 28.29
C SER A 226 11.35 6.58 29.64
N TYR A 227 12.60 6.80 30.04
CA TYR A 227 13.11 6.39 31.35
C TYR A 227 12.37 7.07 32.52
N ASP A 228 12.05 8.37 32.43
CA ASP A 228 11.27 9.08 33.46
C ASP A 228 9.77 8.70 33.44
N ALA A 229 9.18 8.43 32.26
CA ALA A 229 7.82 7.90 32.12
C ALA A 229 7.70 6.43 32.59
N ILE A 230 8.77 5.64 32.45
CA ILE A 230 8.89 4.26 32.97
C ILE A 230 8.94 4.24 34.49
N LYS A 231 9.53 5.27 35.11
CA LYS A 231 9.67 5.36 36.57
C LYS A 231 8.37 5.78 37.29
N ASN A 232 7.50 6.52 36.62
CA ASN A 232 6.22 6.99 37.16
C ASN A 232 5.03 6.41 36.38
N LYS A 233 4.66 5.16 36.70
CA LYS A 233 3.53 4.43 36.07
C LYS A 233 2.16 5.13 36.19
N ASP A 234 2.04 6.09 37.09
CA ASP A 234 0.80 6.83 37.41
C ASP A 234 0.80 8.28 36.86
N ARG A 235 1.70 8.64 35.93
CA ARG A 235 1.69 9.99 35.35
C ARG A 235 0.49 10.16 34.42
N GLU A 236 -0.33 11.18 34.67
CA GLU A 236 -1.41 11.61 33.77
C GLU A 236 -0.87 11.86 32.36
N ARG A 237 -1.62 11.42 31.35
CA ARG A 237 -1.30 11.58 29.92
C ARG A 237 -2.05 12.74 29.33
N THR A 238 -1.65 13.91 29.79
CA THR A 238 -2.23 15.18 29.40
C THR A 238 -1.22 16.07 28.66
N PHE A 239 -1.68 17.07 27.92
CA PHE A 239 -0.84 18.08 27.26
C PHE A 239 0.09 18.77 28.27
N GLU A 240 -0.42 18.98 29.48
CA GLU A 240 0.30 19.58 30.61
C GLU A 240 1.41 18.66 31.11
N ALA A 241 1.13 17.35 31.13
CA ALA A 241 2.09 16.36 31.55
C ALA A 241 3.16 16.11 30.48
N ASP A 242 2.86 16.24 29.17
CA ASP A 242 3.85 16.09 28.09
C ASP A 242 3.83 17.27 27.09
N PRO A 243 4.42 18.42 27.46
CA PRO A 243 4.44 19.60 26.60
C PRO A 243 5.26 19.41 25.33
N GLN A 244 6.18 18.44 25.29
CA GLN A 244 7.01 18.16 24.11
C GLN A 244 6.18 17.43 23.06
N GLN A 245 5.46 16.37 23.44
CA GLN A 245 4.53 15.71 22.52
C GLN A 245 3.41 16.67 22.07
N ALA A 246 2.93 17.55 22.95
CA ALA A 246 1.88 18.51 22.59
C ALA A 246 2.37 19.52 21.53
N ALA A 247 3.61 20.00 21.67
CA ALA A 247 4.23 20.89 20.68
C ALA A 247 4.46 20.16 19.34
N ASP A 248 4.82 18.88 19.39
CA ASP A 248 5.02 18.05 18.22
C ASP A 248 3.72 17.78 17.45
N ALA A 249 2.66 17.37 18.16
CA ALA A 249 1.33 17.22 17.59
C ALA A 249 0.83 18.53 16.95
N SER A 250 1.11 19.69 17.55
CA SER A 250 0.78 20.99 16.93
C SER A 250 1.61 21.31 15.70
N LEU A 251 2.90 20.96 15.69
CA LEU A 251 3.76 21.11 14.52
C LEU A 251 3.24 20.27 13.35
N LYS A 252 2.90 19.00 13.60
CA LYS A 252 2.35 18.08 12.60
C LYS A 252 0.99 18.56 12.05
N ALA A 253 0.15 19.16 12.90
CA ALA A 253 -1.05 19.86 12.43
C ALA A 253 -0.75 21.04 11.52
N LEU A 254 0.14 21.96 11.93
CA LEU A 254 0.56 23.09 11.08
C LEU A 254 1.11 22.59 9.74
N ALA A 255 1.87 21.50 9.76
CA ALA A 255 2.39 20.90 8.54
C ALA A 255 1.29 20.32 7.65
N LEU A 256 0.26 19.66 8.20
CA LEU A 256 -0.94 19.25 7.44
C LEU A 256 -1.66 20.46 6.84
N GLY A 257 -1.89 21.51 7.62
CA GLY A 257 -2.52 22.75 7.13
C GLY A 257 -1.72 23.40 6.00
N TYR A 258 -0.38 23.35 6.09
CA TYR A 258 0.51 23.82 5.04
C TYR A 258 0.45 22.95 3.79
N MET A 259 0.46 21.63 3.92
CA MET A 259 0.33 20.71 2.78
C MET A 259 -0.97 20.99 2.01
N ILE A 260 -2.07 21.25 2.71
CA ILE A 260 -3.35 21.61 2.08
C ILE A 260 -3.25 22.98 1.39
N THR A 261 -2.57 23.94 2.02
CA THR A 261 -2.36 25.29 1.48
C THR A 261 -1.54 25.27 0.18
N VAL A 262 -0.49 24.46 0.11
CA VAL A 262 0.35 24.43 -1.10
C VAL A 262 -0.26 23.61 -2.24
N LEU A 263 -1.16 22.67 -1.95
CA LEU A 263 -1.67 21.73 -2.95
C LEU A 263 -2.91 22.20 -3.69
N PHE A 264 -3.82 22.88 -2.99
CA PHE A 264 -5.16 23.17 -3.48
C PHE A 264 -5.43 24.66 -3.49
N ASP A 265 -6.16 25.11 -4.50
CA ASP A 265 -6.61 26.50 -4.60
C ASP A 265 -8.00 26.71 -3.98
N GLY A 266 -8.43 27.96 -3.88
CA GLY A 266 -9.76 28.34 -3.40
C GLY A 266 -9.80 28.77 -1.93
N SER A 267 -11.01 28.81 -1.36
CA SER A 267 -11.23 29.18 0.05
C SER A 267 -10.70 28.09 1.00
N PRO A 268 -10.48 28.41 2.30
CA PRO A 268 -10.06 27.38 3.26
C PRO A 268 -10.94 26.13 3.27
N ALA A 269 -12.26 26.30 3.15
CA ALA A 269 -13.21 25.19 3.07
C ALA A 269 -13.08 24.36 1.79
N ASP A 270 -12.86 25.01 0.64
CA ASP A 270 -12.69 24.29 -0.65
C ASP A 270 -11.40 23.49 -0.68
N ARG A 271 -10.33 24.03 -0.09
CA ARG A 271 -9.03 23.35 0.03
C ARG A 271 -9.12 22.13 0.94
N VAL A 272 -9.76 22.27 2.11
CA VAL A 272 -10.01 21.13 3.02
C VAL A 272 -10.89 20.07 2.34
N ARG A 273 -11.94 20.48 1.63
CA ARG A 273 -12.79 19.54 0.88
C ARG A 273 -12.00 18.78 -0.18
N SER A 274 -11.12 19.48 -0.91
CA SER A 274 -10.27 18.89 -1.94
C SER A 274 -9.27 17.90 -1.34
N PHE A 275 -8.66 18.25 -0.21
CA PHE A 275 -7.78 17.35 0.54
C PHE A 275 -8.50 16.09 1.01
N LEU A 276 -9.69 16.23 1.59
CA LEU A 276 -10.50 15.12 2.06
C LEU A 276 -11.08 14.27 0.92
N SER A 277 -11.07 14.75 -0.32
CA SER A 277 -11.42 13.92 -1.48
C SER A 277 -10.34 12.89 -1.84
N LEU A 278 -9.09 13.12 -1.39
CA LEU A 278 -8.00 12.17 -1.55
C LEU A 278 -8.07 11.09 -0.47
N ARG A 279 -7.90 9.82 -0.85
CA ARG A 279 -7.81 8.73 0.15
C ARG A 279 -6.58 8.92 1.01
N ALA A 280 -5.43 9.26 0.42
CA ALA A 280 -4.21 9.58 1.16
C ALA A 280 -4.37 10.80 2.10
N GLY A 281 -5.22 11.76 1.74
CA GLY A 281 -5.53 12.90 2.62
C GLY A 281 -6.33 12.48 3.85
N GLN A 282 -7.36 11.65 3.66
CA GLN A 282 -8.11 11.05 4.77
C GLN A 282 -7.22 10.16 5.66
N GLU A 283 -6.38 9.31 5.05
CA GLU A 283 -5.43 8.45 5.76
C GLU A 283 -4.50 9.26 6.68
N ALA A 284 -3.92 10.34 6.16
CA ALA A 284 -3.02 11.19 6.93
C ALA A 284 -3.74 11.93 8.06
N LEU A 285 -4.97 12.40 7.83
CA LEU A 285 -5.74 13.08 8.86
C LEU A 285 -6.15 12.13 10.00
N ILE A 286 -6.55 10.91 9.65
CA ILE A 286 -6.91 9.89 10.63
C ILE A 286 -5.67 9.39 11.38
N TYR A 287 -4.54 9.20 10.68
CA TYR A 287 -3.28 8.85 11.34
C TYR A 287 -2.88 9.93 12.35
N TYR A 288 -2.91 11.20 11.94
CA TYR A 288 -2.64 12.32 12.84
C TYR A 288 -3.54 12.27 14.08
N ALA A 289 -4.85 12.20 13.88
CA ALA A 289 -5.80 12.17 14.98
C ALA A 289 -5.55 10.95 15.89
N ALA A 290 -5.49 9.74 15.35
CA ALA A 290 -5.39 8.54 16.16
C ALA A 290 -4.03 8.33 16.83
N VAL A 291 -2.93 8.67 16.15
CA VAL A 291 -1.58 8.34 16.60
C VAL A 291 -0.91 9.52 17.26
N GLU A 292 -0.98 10.70 16.66
CA GLU A 292 -0.25 11.89 17.15
C GLU A 292 -1.01 12.60 18.26
N VAL A 293 -2.29 12.28 18.43
CA VAL A 293 -3.12 12.89 19.46
C VAL A 293 -3.75 11.83 20.36
N ALA A 294 -4.51 10.89 19.80
CA ALA A 294 -5.33 10.02 20.63
C ALA A 294 -4.51 9.09 21.52
N LEU A 295 -3.41 8.57 20.97
CA LEU A 295 -2.50 7.69 21.68
C LEU A 295 -1.66 8.39 22.78
N PRO A 296 -1.04 9.57 22.54
CA PRO A 296 -0.26 10.26 23.56
C PRO A 296 -1.09 10.98 24.62
N PHE A 297 -2.30 11.45 24.29
CA PHE A 297 -3.14 12.27 25.18
C PHE A 297 -4.46 11.60 25.55
N THR A 298 -4.40 10.30 25.87
CA THR A 298 -5.58 9.50 26.21
C THR A 298 -6.42 10.12 27.31
N ASP A 299 -5.78 10.69 28.33
CA ASP A 299 -6.48 11.18 29.53
C ASP A 299 -7.18 12.51 29.25
N ASN A 300 -6.55 13.41 28.47
CA ASN A 300 -7.26 14.60 27.97
C ASN A 300 -8.50 14.23 27.15
N LEU A 301 -8.45 13.15 26.37
CA LEU A 301 -9.58 12.74 25.55
C LEU A 301 -10.70 12.07 26.34
N VAL A 302 -10.38 11.49 27.49
CA VAL A 302 -11.39 10.97 28.41
C VAL A 302 -12.10 12.13 29.12
N ASP A 303 -11.36 13.14 29.55
CA ASP A 303 -11.85 14.21 30.43
C ASP A 303 -12.43 15.42 29.70
N ALA A 304 -11.97 15.72 28.48
CA ALA A 304 -12.44 16.86 27.71
C ALA A 304 -13.78 16.58 27.00
N SER A 305 -14.67 17.58 27.02
CA SER A 305 -15.76 17.70 26.05
C SER A 305 -15.30 18.62 24.92
N SER A 306 -15.47 18.21 23.65
CA SER A 306 -15.28 18.95 22.37
C SER A 306 -14.31 20.14 22.31
N GLY A 307 -13.44 20.22 21.29
CA GLY A 307 -12.52 21.35 21.10
C GLY A 307 -11.11 21.12 21.65
N TRP A 308 -10.69 19.86 21.73
CA TRP A 308 -9.34 19.46 22.13
C TRP A 308 -8.29 20.10 21.21
N MET A 309 -8.56 20.17 19.90
CA MET A 309 -7.59 20.64 18.92
C MET A 309 -7.35 22.14 19.07
N SER A 310 -8.41 22.90 19.33
CA SER A 310 -8.31 24.32 19.67
C SER A 310 -7.49 24.52 20.95
N SER A 311 -7.72 23.72 21.98
CA SER A 311 -6.95 23.80 23.23
C SER A 311 -5.47 23.47 23.00
N LEU A 312 -5.17 22.40 22.26
CA LEU A 312 -3.80 21.99 21.92
C LEU A 312 -3.07 23.11 21.17
N LEU A 313 -3.63 23.58 20.06
CA LEU A 313 -3.03 24.62 19.23
C LEU A 313 -2.80 25.92 20.01
N VAL A 314 -3.75 26.34 20.86
CA VAL A 314 -3.59 27.56 21.66
C VAL A 314 -2.44 27.43 22.64
N LYS A 315 -2.34 26.28 23.34
CA LYS A 315 -1.32 26.05 24.38
C LYS A 315 0.10 25.97 23.81
N THR A 316 0.26 25.49 22.58
CA THR A 316 1.59 25.23 22.00
C THR A 316 1.91 26.06 20.75
N SER A 317 1.07 27.05 20.42
CA SER A 317 1.20 27.89 19.21
C SER A 317 2.60 28.48 19.04
N GLY A 318 3.18 29.10 20.07
CA GLY A 318 4.47 29.79 19.96
C GLY A 318 5.64 28.87 19.58
N GLU A 319 5.76 27.68 20.20
CA GLU A 319 6.83 26.74 19.89
C GLU A 319 6.60 26.02 18.56
N ALA A 320 5.36 25.64 18.27
CA ALA A 320 5.00 24.99 17.02
C ALA A 320 5.22 25.92 15.81
N GLU A 321 4.83 27.20 15.91
CA GLU A 321 5.07 28.21 14.87
C GLU A 321 6.55 28.45 14.62
N LYS A 322 7.36 28.51 15.69
CA LYS A 322 8.81 28.68 15.58
C LYS A 322 9.46 27.50 14.84
N ARG A 323 9.06 26.27 15.13
CA ARG A 323 9.56 25.06 14.44
C ARG A 323 9.07 25.00 13.00
N PHE A 324 7.80 25.29 12.77
CA PHE A 324 7.20 25.33 11.45
C PHE A 324 7.91 26.32 10.52
N GLY A 325 8.26 27.50 11.03
CA GLY A 325 9.01 28.52 10.29
C GLY A 325 10.41 28.08 9.82
N GLN A 326 10.97 27.00 10.36
CA GLN A 326 12.27 26.47 9.94
C GLN A 326 12.23 25.82 8.56
N PHE A 327 11.07 25.33 8.12
CA PHE A 327 10.92 24.65 6.81
C PHE A 327 9.84 25.26 5.90
N ALA A 328 8.88 26.02 6.42
CA ALA A 328 7.80 26.61 5.64
C ALA A 328 8.08 28.08 5.24
N GLN A 329 9.18 28.30 4.49
CA GLN A 329 9.58 29.65 4.07
C GLN A 329 8.67 30.18 2.94
N GLY A 330 8.14 31.41 3.11
CA GLY A 330 7.54 32.19 2.03
C GLY A 330 6.02 32.07 1.82
N GLU A 331 5.31 31.27 2.64
CA GLU A 331 3.84 31.21 2.59
C GLU A 331 3.20 31.72 3.87
N SER A 332 1.96 32.22 3.74
CA SER A 332 1.28 32.90 4.84
C SER A 332 0.87 31.89 5.92
N LEU A 333 1.59 31.89 7.04
CA LEU A 333 1.21 31.21 8.27
C LEU A 333 -0.26 31.47 8.65
N GLU A 334 -0.77 32.66 8.32
CA GLU A 334 -2.18 33.02 8.52
C GLU A 334 -3.14 32.18 7.66
N MET A 335 -2.77 31.85 6.42
CA MET A 335 -3.58 30.96 5.58
C MET A 335 -3.58 29.54 6.14
N THR A 336 -2.43 29.04 6.58
CA THR A 336 -2.32 27.74 7.26
C THR A 336 -3.19 27.69 8.52
N LYS A 337 -3.22 28.76 9.32
CA LYS A 337 -4.09 28.88 10.51
C LYS A 337 -5.57 28.89 10.14
N GLY A 338 -5.96 29.54 9.04
CA GLY A 338 -7.33 29.50 8.51
C GLY A 338 -7.76 28.10 8.08
N ILE A 339 -6.86 27.35 7.43
CA ILE A 339 -7.08 25.93 7.10
C ILE A 339 -7.24 25.09 8.36
N LEU A 340 -6.36 25.26 9.35
CA LEU A 340 -6.43 24.53 10.60
C LEU A 340 -7.75 24.76 11.33
N THR A 341 -8.22 26.00 11.38
CA THR A 341 -9.52 26.33 12.00
C THR A 341 -10.66 25.56 11.35
N THR A 342 -10.61 25.38 10.02
CA THR A 342 -11.60 24.59 9.27
C THR A 342 -11.44 23.09 9.52
N LEU A 343 -10.20 22.60 9.61
CA LEU A 343 -9.89 21.20 9.90
C LEU A 343 -10.29 20.77 11.31
N THR A 344 -10.20 21.67 12.30
CA THR A 344 -10.46 21.36 13.71
C THR A 344 -11.81 20.66 13.91
N GLN A 345 -12.87 21.11 13.23
CA GLN A 345 -14.19 20.47 13.33
C GLN A 345 -14.19 19.01 12.83
N THR A 346 -13.46 18.74 11.75
CA THR A 346 -13.32 17.38 11.20
C THR A 346 -12.45 16.52 12.12
N LEU A 347 -11.37 17.09 12.65
CA LEU A 347 -10.46 16.45 13.59
C LEU A 347 -11.15 16.08 14.91
N ASP A 348 -11.99 16.97 15.46
CA ASP A 348 -12.84 16.69 16.62
C ASP A 348 -13.75 15.48 16.37
N THR A 349 -14.40 15.42 15.20
CA THR A 349 -15.24 14.29 14.82
C THR A 349 -14.45 12.97 14.74
N ILE A 350 -13.26 13.00 14.11
CA ILE A 350 -12.40 11.82 13.99
C ILE A 350 -11.91 11.37 15.37
N LEU A 351 -11.56 12.28 16.27
CA LEU A 351 -11.14 11.93 17.62
C LEU A 351 -12.26 11.34 18.45
N ASP A 352 -13.48 11.88 18.37
CA ASP A 352 -14.63 11.29 19.05
C ASP A 352 -14.88 9.85 18.57
N GLN A 353 -14.75 9.60 17.26
CA GLN A 353 -14.85 8.24 16.70
C GLN A 353 -13.68 7.35 17.14
N THR A 354 -12.47 7.90 17.21
CA THR A 354 -11.27 7.18 17.65
C THR A 354 -11.35 6.81 19.12
N ARG A 355 -11.81 7.72 19.98
CA ARG A 355 -12.03 7.50 21.42
C ARG A 355 -12.89 6.26 21.67
N ASN A 356 -13.97 6.11 20.90
CA ASN A 356 -14.86 4.96 20.99
C ASN A 356 -14.22 3.63 20.55
N ASN A 357 -13.07 3.68 19.85
CA ASN A 357 -12.34 2.53 19.32
C ASN A 357 -10.91 2.42 19.85
N LEU A 358 -10.53 3.23 20.85
CA LEU A 358 -9.14 3.43 21.28
C LEU A 358 -8.50 2.16 21.82
N LYS A 359 -9.23 1.36 22.60
CA LYS A 359 -8.70 0.12 23.18
C LYS A 359 -8.42 -0.96 22.12
N PRO A 360 -9.38 -1.33 21.24
CA PRO A 360 -9.09 -2.20 20.09
C PRO A 360 -7.96 -1.69 19.20
N PHE A 361 -7.85 -0.36 19.04
CA PHE A 361 -6.79 0.28 18.28
C PHE A 361 -5.40 0.07 18.91
N ILE A 362 -5.25 0.31 20.22
CA ILE A 362 -4.00 0.08 20.96
C ILE A 362 -3.59 -1.38 20.85
N ASP A 363 -4.50 -2.31 21.18
CA ASP A 363 -4.21 -3.75 21.20
C ASP A 363 -3.68 -4.27 19.86
N LYS A 364 -4.27 -3.82 18.75
CA LYS A 364 -3.85 -4.23 17.40
C LYS A 364 -2.56 -3.55 16.95
N THR A 365 -2.33 -2.28 17.32
CA THR A 365 -1.08 -1.58 17.01
C THR A 365 0.10 -2.23 17.74
N THR A 366 -0.10 -2.60 19.00
CA THR A 366 0.83 -3.38 19.83
C THR A 366 1.23 -4.71 19.17
N GLN A 367 0.29 -5.45 18.58
CA GLN A 367 0.59 -6.71 17.89
C GLN A 367 1.52 -6.58 16.68
N VAL A 368 1.57 -5.41 16.03
CA VAL A 368 2.38 -5.16 14.84
C VAL A 368 3.78 -4.61 15.18
N LEU A 369 3.98 -4.13 16.42
CA LEU A 369 5.26 -3.62 16.94
C LEU A 369 5.90 -4.50 18.05
N PRO A 370 5.87 -5.85 17.98
CA PRO A 370 6.27 -6.71 19.10
C PRO A 370 7.76 -6.58 19.45
N SER A 371 8.62 -6.31 18.47
CA SER A 371 10.07 -6.21 18.67
C SER A 371 10.53 -4.91 19.35
N ILE A 372 9.74 -3.84 19.29
CA ILE A 372 10.11 -2.52 19.84
C ILE A 372 9.56 -2.35 21.28
N MET A 373 8.45 -3.00 21.61
CA MET A 373 7.78 -2.88 22.92
C MET A 373 8.44 -3.65 24.06
N ASN A 374 9.39 -4.57 23.79
CA ASN A 374 10.11 -5.33 24.84
C ASN A 374 11.00 -4.46 25.75
N ILE A 375 11.02 -3.14 25.53
CA ILE A 375 11.89 -2.18 26.22
C ILE A 375 11.09 -1.25 27.17
N THR A 376 9.74 -1.31 27.18
CA THR A 376 8.91 -0.32 27.89
C THR A 376 7.76 -0.91 28.72
N ASP A 377 7.66 -0.50 29.98
CA ASP A 377 6.65 -0.95 30.96
C ASP A 377 5.26 -0.28 30.81
N SER A 378 5.09 0.68 29.88
CA SER A 378 3.80 1.32 29.58
C SER A 378 3.41 1.13 28.11
N VAL A 379 2.21 0.57 27.87
CA VAL A 379 1.80 0.11 26.53
C VAL A 379 1.60 1.26 25.54
N THR A 380 0.91 2.35 25.91
CA THR A 380 0.59 3.42 24.94
C THR A 380 1.73 4.41 24.73
N GLY A 381 2.44 4.81 25.79
CA GLY A 381 3.59 5.72 25.68
C GLY A 381 4.74 5.07 24.90
N GLY A 382 4.99 3.77 25.14
CA GLY A 382 5.96 3.00 24.36
C GLY A 382 5.58 2.85 22.90
N VAL A 383 4.29 2.65 22.59
CA VAL A 383 3.81 2.60 21.20
C VAL A 383 3.93 3.96 20.51
N ALA A 384 3.55 5.07 21.15
CA ALA A 384 3.69 6.40 20.57
C ALA A 384 5.16 6.71 20.22
N THR A 385 6.07 6.51 21.17
CA THR A 385 7.52 6.70 20.93
C THR A 385 8.07 5.77 19.85
N ALA A 386 7.60 4.52 19.78
CA ALA A 386 8.02 3.59 18.73
C ALA A 386 7.55 4.04 17.33
N LEU A 387 6.36 4.63 17.25
CA LEU A 387 5.80 5.17 16.01
C LEU A 387 6.54 6.43 15.57
N ASP A 388 6.99 7.28 16.49
CA ASP A 388 7.80 8.48 16.21
C ASP A 388 9.16 8.15 15.56
N LEU A 389 9.66 6.92 15.70
CA LEU A 389 10.91 6.48 15.06
C LEU A 389 10.72 6.06 13.60
N LEU A 390 9.48 5.87 13.15
CA LEU A 390 9.17 5.44 11.80
C LEU A 390 9.01 6.66 10.89
N PRO A 391 9.52 6.62 9.65
CA PRO A 391 9.40 7.73 8.71
C PRO A 391 8.00 7.77 8.06
N ILE A 392 6.96 7.94 8.89
CA ILE A 392 5.56 7.85 8.51
C ILE A 392 5.12 9.13 7.79
N TRP A 393 5.58 10.31 8.22
CA TRP A 393 5.18 11.55 7.56
C TRP A 393 5.79 11.70 6.18
N LYS A 394 6.99 11.17 5.96
CA LYS A 394 7.60 11.02 4.63
C LYS A 394 6.75 10.10 3.74
N LEU A 395 6.25 8.98 4.26
CA LEU A 395 5.33 8.09 3.53
C LEU A 395 3.99 8.79 3.20
N LEU A 396 3.30 9.31 4.21
CA LEU A 396 1.96 9.89 4.07
C LEU A 396 1.97 11.13 3.17
N SER A 397 2.97 12.01 3.32
CA SER A 397 3.11 13.19 2.46
C SER A 397 3.36 12.82 0.99
N ALA A 398 4.21 11.83 0.71
CA ALA A 398 4.46 11.37 -0.66
C ALA A 398 3.20 10.74 -1.28
N ARG A 399 2.38 10.05 -0.48
CA ARG A 399 1.07 9.53 -0.91
C ARG A 399 0.08 10.66 -1.22
N ILE A 400 -0.02 11.66 -0.36
CA ILE A 400 -0.85 12.86 -0.60
C ILE A 400 -0.40 13.55 -1.90
N ALA A 401 0.91 13.77 -2.05
CA ALA A 401 1.51 14.34 -3.25
C ALA A 401 1.18 13.53 -4.51
N ALA A 402 1.29 12.21 -4.47
CA ALA A 402 1.00 11.35 -5.61
C ALA A 402 -0.49 11.37 -6.01
N GLU A 403 -1.41 11.29 -5.04
CA GLU A 403 -2.85 11.35 -5.31
C GLU A 403 -3.28 12.75 -5.78
N ALA A 404 -2.71 13.82 -5.22
CA ALA A 404 -2.95 15.18 -5.69
C ALA A 404 -2.48 15.37 -7.14
N ALA A 405 -1.30 14.82 -7.50
CA ALA A 405 -0.82 14.82 -8.88
C ALA A 405 -1.74 14.02 -9.82
N ALA A 406 -2.28 12.89 -9.35
CA ALA A 406 -3.24 12.09 -10.10
C ALA A 406 -4.54 12.86 -10.41
N VAL A 407 -5.07 13.59 -9.41
CA VAL A 407 -6.26 14.44 -9.58
C VAL A 407 -5.99 15.59 -10.55
N LYS A 408 -4.87 16.34 -10.36
CA LYS A 408 -4.46 17.42 -11.26
C LYS A 408 -4.22 16.91 -12.70
N GLY A 409 -3.79 15.66 -12.86
CA GLY A 409 -3.58 15.00 -14.16
C GLY A 409 -4.86 14.62 -14.91
N GLY A 410 -6.05 14.88 -14.34
CA GLY A 410 -7.34 14.61 -14.96
C GLY A 410 -7.85 13.19 -14.74
N SER A 411 -7.45 12.53 -13.64
CA SER A 411 -7.90 11.16 -13.33
C SER A 411 -9.31 11.08 -12.72
N LEU A 412 -9.91 12.21 -12.32
CA LEU A 412 -11.25 12.30 -11.70
C LEU A 412 -12.38 12.79 -12.62
N GLN A 413 -12.26 12.64 -13.95
CA GLN A 413 -13.37 12.97 -14.86
C GLN A 413 -14.39 11.85 -14.99
#